data_AF-A0A1U7M7V1-F1
#
_entry.id   AF-A0A1U7M7V1-F1
#
_cell.length_a   1.000
_cell.length_b   1.000
_cell.length_c   1.000
_cell.angle_alpha   90.00
_cell.angle_beta   90.00
_cell.angle_gamma   90.00
#
_symmetry.space_group_name_H-M   'P 1'
#
loop_
_entity.id
_entity.type
_entity.pdbx_description
1 polymer ?
#
loop_
_entity_poly.entity_id
_entity_poly.type
_entity_poly.pdbx_seq_one_letter_code
_entity_poly.pdbx_strand_id
1 'polypeptide(L)' 'MGKNKRLRKLGRKKKAKRFVIIWMVFLMLVGLYIVNSEIQRKNYLENSNLFKLEIEDRAINFLGKKYYLDLNFFSKYLP' A
#
# COMPACT_ATOMS: atom_id res chain seq x y z
N MET A 1 -15.81 -23.78 -29.34
CA MET A 1 -15.41 -23.94 -27.92
C MET A 1 -14.02 -23.39 -27.51
N GLY A 2 -13.16 -22.88 -28.41
CA GLY A 2 -11.76 -22.52 -28.08
C GLY A 2 -11.49 -21.10 -27.52
N LYS A 3 -12.33 -20.09 -27.81
CA LYS A 3 -12.06 -18.68 -27.44
C LYS A 3 -12.22 -18.40 -25.93
N ASN A 4 -13.20 -19.01 -25.26
CA ASN A 4 -13.47 -18.77 -23.83
C ASN A 4 -12.37 -19.29 -22.89
N LYS A 5 -11.67 -20.38 -23.26
CA LYS A 5 -10.56 -20.93 -22.44
C LYS A 5 -9.33 -20.01 -22.44
N ARG A 6 -9.06 -19.29 -23.54
CA ARG A 6 -7.94 -18.33 -23.64
C ARG A 6 -8.20 -17.06 -22.82
N LEU A 7 -9.42 -16.51 -22.89
CA LEU A 7 -9.84 -15.34 -22.09
C LEU A 7 -9.74 -15.60 -20.57
N ARG A 8 -10.13 -16.81 -20.11
CA ARG A 8 -9.98 -17.23 -18.70
C ARG A 8 -8.51 -17.33 -18.22
N LYS A 9 -7.55 -17.59 -19.09
CA LYS A 9 -6.11 -17.61 -18.73
C LYS A 9 -5.53 -16.19 -18.64
N LEU A 10 -5.95 -15.29 -19.52
CA LEU A 10 -5.53 -13.87 -19.50
C LEU A 10 -6.07 -13.13 -18.27
N GLY A 11 -7.34 -13.35 -17.91
CA GLY A 11 -7.93 -12.74 -16.72
C GLY A 11 -7.25 -13.17 -15.40
N ARG A 12 -6.85 -14.44 -15.29
CA ARG A 12 -6.12 -14.96 -14.12
C ARG A 12 -4.75 -14.33 -13.95
N LYS A 13 -4.00 -14.13 -15.05
CA LYS A 13 -2.69 -13.47 -15.00
C LYS A 13 -2.79 -12.00 -14.55
N LYS A 14 -3.81 -11.27 -15.02
CA LYS A 14 -4.08 -9.89 -14.58
C LYS A 14 -4.45 -9.82 -13.10
N LYS A 15 -5.33 -10.71 -12.64
CA LYS A 15 -5.70 -10.81 -11.21
C LYS A 15 -4.51 -11.19 -10.33
N ALA A 16 -3.68 -12.14 -10.75
CA ALA A 16 -2.48 -12.52 -10.01
C ALA A 16 -1.47 -11.37 -9.91
N LYS A 17 -1.23 -10.62 -11.00
CA LYS A 17 -0.39 -9.41 -10.95
C LYS A 17 -0.95 -8.38 -9.96
N ARG A 18 -2.26 -8.12 -10.01
CA ARG A 18 -2.91 -7.18 -9.08
C ARG A 18 -2.79 -7.66 -7.63
N PHE A 19 -2.97 -8.96 -7.39
CA PHE A 19 -2.81 -9.56 -6.06
C PHE A 19 -1.38 -9.39 -5.54
N VAL A 20 -0.36 -9.63 -6.37
CA VAL A 20 1.05 -9.41 -5.99
C VAL A 20 1.30 -7.95 -5.62
N ILE A 21 0.78 -6.99 -6.39
CA ILE A 21 0.93 -5.56 -6.07
C ILE A 21 0.27 -5.23 -4.72
N ILE A 22 -0.97 -5.67 -4.50
CA ILE A 22 -1.68 -5.47 -3.23
C ILE A 22 -0.89 -6.11 -2.08
N TRP A 23 -0.36 -7.31 -2.29
CA TRP A 23 0.43 -8.03 -1.30
C TRP A 23 1.73 -7.30 -0.94
N MET A 24 2.44 -6.74 -1.94
CA MET A 24 3.64 -5.93 -1.71
C MET A 24 3.32 -4.67 -0.90
N VAL A 25 2.22 -3.98 -1.24
CA VAL A 25 1.76 -2.81 -0.48
C VAL A 25 1.40 -3.20 0.95
N PHE A 26 0.72 -4.33 1.14
CA PHE A 26 0.38 -4.83 2.47
C PHE A 26 1.62 -5.11 3.32
N LEU A 27 2.62 -5.83 2.77
CA LEU A 27 3.88 -6.10 3.47
C LEU A 27 4.63 -4.81 3.84
N MET A 28 4.61 -3.81 2.96
CA MET A 28 5.22 -2.50 3.23
C MET A 28 4.54 -1.81 4.43
N LEU A 29 3.20 -1.81 4.48
CA LEU A 29 2.46 -1.21 5.59
C LEU A 29 2.73 -1.94 6.93
N VAL A 30 2.81 -3.26 6.91
CA VAL A 30 3.17 -4.06 8.09
C VAL A 30 4.58 -3.75 8.57
N GLY A 31 5.55 -3.67 7.66
CA GLY A 31 6.94 -3.31 8.00
C GLY A 31 7.03 -1.93 8.64
N LEU A 32 6.34 -0.94 8.07
CA LEU A 32 6.27 0.42 8.64
C LEU A 32 5.64 0.43 10.02
N TYR A 33 4.58 -0.34 10.25
CA TYR A 33 3.94 -0.47 11.55
C TYR A 33 4.89 -1.05 12.61
N ILE A 34 5.62 -2.12 12.27
CA ILE A 34 6.59 -2.75 13.17
C ILE A 34 7.71 -1.76 13.54
N VAL A 35 8.28 -1.07 12.54
CA VAL A 35 9.33 -0.07 12.78
C VAL A 35 8.80 1.08 13.66
N ASN A 36 7.58 1.55 13.41
CA ASN A 36 6.95 2.60 14.21
C ASN A 36 6.77 2.16 15.68
N SER A 37 6.30 0.94 15.90
CA SER A 37 6.13 0.34 17.23
C SER A 37 7.45 0.17 17.97
N GLU A 38 8.49 -0.32 17.28
CA GLU A 38 9.82 -0.48 17.88
C GLU A 38 10.47 0.86 18.24
N ILE A 39 10.27 1.91 17.43
CA ILE A 39 10.76 3.25 17.73
C ILE A 39 10.02 3.87 18.92
N GLN A 40 8.69 3.71 18.99
CA GLN A 40 7.89 4.07 20.16
C GLN A 40 8.39 3.36 21.41
N ARG A 41 8.59 2.04 21.35
CA ARG A 41 9.04 1.24 22.49
C ARG A 41 10.42 1.66 23.00
N LYS A 42 11.32 2.02 22.08
CA LYS A 42 12.70 2.40 22.42
C LYS A 42 12.89 3.90 22.68
N ASN A 43 11.82 4.69 22.57
CA ASN A 43 11.82 6.14 22.79
C ASN A 43 12.91 6.88 22.00
N TYR A 44 13.25 6.37 20.80
CA TYR A 44 14.35 6.93 19.99
C TYR A 44 14.03 8.31 19.40
N LEU A 45 12.75 8.68 19.35
CA LEU A 45 12.26 9.94 18.78
C LEU A 45 11.12 10.49 19.66
N GLU A 46 11.21 11.77 20.06
CA GLU A 46 10.12 12.49 20.75
C GLU A 46 8.82 12.48 19.94
N ASN A 47 8.93 12.50 18.61
CA ASN A 47 7.81 12.29 17.69
C ASN A 47 7.83 10.86 17.15
N SER A 48 7.12 10.00 17.84
CA SER A 48 7.17 8.56 17.65
C SER A 48 6.22 8.03 16.55
N ASN A 49 5.57 8.93 15.80
CA ASN A 49 4.74 8.59 14.65
C ASN A 49 5.53 8.82 13.35
N LEU A 50 6.33 7.82 12.97
CA LEU A 50 7.01 7.76 11.67
C LEU A 50 6.07 7.51 10.52
N PHE A 51 4.95 6.81 10.75
CA PHE A 51 4.00 6.48 9.71
C PHE A 51 2.58 6.42 10.26
N LYS A 52 1.71 7.30 9.80
CA LYS A 52 0.28 7.29 10.09
C LYS A 52 -0.50 7.48 8.79
N LEU A 53 -1.39 6.56 8.49
CA LEU A 53 -2.22 6.60 7.29
C LEU A 53 -3.59 7.17 7.68
N GLU A 54 -3.88 8.39 7.24
CA GLU A 54 -5.16 9.07 7.45
C GLU A 54 -6.02 8.88 6.21
N ILE A 55 -6.84 7.83 6.24
CA ILE A 55 -7.69 7.42 5.10
C ILE A 55 -8.72 8.50 4.77
N GLU A 56 -9.28 9.16 5.79
CA GLU A 56 -10.28 10.23 5.64
C GLU A 56 -9.72 11.42 4.84
N ASP A 57 -8.52 11.88 5.20
CA ASP A 57 -7.84 12.99 4.53
C ASP A 57 -7.06 12.56 3.28
N ARG A 58 -7.06 11.26 2.95
CA ARG A 58 -6.17 10.64 1.96
C ARG A 58 -4.73 11.11 2.15
N ALA A 59 -4.27 11.16 3.38
CA ALA A 59 -2.96 11.67 3.72
C ALA A 59 -2.13 10.58 4.40
N ILE A 60 -0.83 10.60 4.15
CA ILE A 60 0.16 9.84 4.90
C ILE A 60 0.98 10.84 5.70
N ASN A 61 1.00 10.70 7.01
CA ASN A 61 1.98 11.35 7.84
C ASN A 61 3.23 10.47 7.89
N PHE A 62 4.34 10.94 7.32
CA PHE A 62 5.61 10.24 7.30
C PHE A 62 6.68 11.11 7.95
N LEU A 63 7.34 10.58 8.99
CA LEU A 63 8.37 11.31 9.75
C LEU A 63 7.90 12.67 10.27
N GLY A 64 6.64 12.76 10.73
CA GLY A 64 6.04 14.02 11.19
C GLY A 64 5.65 15.01 10.09
N LYS A 65 5.84 14.67 8.81
CA LYS A 65 5.35 15.46 7.67
C LYS A 65 4.13 14.80 7.04
N LYS A 66 3.07 15.59 6.87
CA LYS A 66 1.84 15.15 6.19
C LYS A 66 1.97 15.29 4.67
N TYR A 67 1.78 14.19 3.94
CA TYR A 67 1.77 14.10 2.49
C TYR A 67 0.38 13.71 2.03
N TYR A 68 -0.17 14.40 1.03
CA TYR A 68 -1.47 14.05 0.46
C TYR A 68 -1.29 13.06 -0.69
N LEU A 69 -2.03 11.96 -0.63
CA LEU A 69 -2.10 10.96 -1.68
C LEU A 69 -3.19 11.33 -2.67
N ASP A 70 -2.78 11.69 -3.87
CA ASP A 70 -3.71 11.73 -4.99
C ASP A 70 -3.96 10.30 -5.52
N LEU A 71 -5.06 9.69 -5.06
CA LEU A 71 -5.50 8.36 -5.48
C LEU A 71 -5.85 8.30 -6.98
N ASN A 72 -6.05 9.44 -7.67
CA ASN A 72 -6.21 9.47 -9.12
C ASN A 72 -4.96 9.01 -9.87
N PHE A 73 -3.78 9.06 -9.23
CA PHE A 73 -2.57 8.51 -9.84
C PHE A 73 -2.72 6.99 -10.04
N PHE A 74 -3.30 6.28 -9.07
CA PHE A 74 -3.48 4.83 -9.18
C PHE A 74 -4.52 4.43 -10.23
N SER A 75 -5.53 5.24 -10.51
CA SER A 75 -6.52 4.94 -11.56
C SER A 75 -5.90 4.93 -12.96
N LYS A 76 -4.79 5.66 -13.16
CA LYS A 76 -4.05 5.68 -14.43
C LYS A 76 -3.18 4.43 -14.64
N TYR A 77 -2.78 3.75 -13.56
CA TYR A 77 -1.84 2.61 -13.60
C TYR A 77 -2.43 1.26 -13.17
N LEU A 78 -3.59 1.25 -12.50
CA LEU A 78 -4.38 0.04 -12.28
C LEU A 78 -5.45 -0.07 -13.40
N PRO A 79 -5.32 -1.04 -14.32
CA PRO A 79 -6.33 -1.30 -15.35
C PRO A 79 -7.60 -1.97 -14.80
#